data_AF-A0A919FXU6-F1
#
_entry.id   AF-A0A919FXU6-F1
#
_cell.length_a   1.000
_cell.length_b   1.000
_cell.length_c   1.000
_cell.angle_alpha   90.00
_cell.angle_beta   90.00
_cell.angle_gamma   90.00
#
_symmetry.space_group_name_H-M   'P 1'
#
loop_
_entity.id
_entity.type
_entity.pdbx_description
1 polymer ?
#
loop_
_entity_poly.entity_id
_entity_poly.type
_entity_poly.pdbx_seq_one_letter_code
_entity_poly.pdbx_strand_id
1 'polypeptide(L)'
;MPFGSGWASLTGMKTSSDLVGHVAATTGLTPAEAARVIGDVVAYFALPVEDVVRRRHAELKTHGAKNPEIFARIAAELEHRVVAAPRLSERQLRRMIYG
;
A
#
# COMPACT_ATOMS: atom_id res chain seq x y z
N MET A 1 16.95 -32.10 -12.16
CA MET A 1 16.45 -31.28 -11.02
C MET A 1 15.67 -30.10 -11.59
N PRO A 2 14.37 -29.93 -11.31
CA PRO A 2 13.65 -28.73 -11.69
C PRO A 2 13.58 -27.75 -10.51
N PHE A 3 14.03 -26.52 -10.72
CA PHE A 3 13.83 -25.43 -9.78
C PHE A 3 12.36 -25.02 -9.78
N GLY A 4 11.74 -25.04 -8.60
CA GLY A 4 10.32 -24.77 -8.39
C GLY A 4 9.93 -23.35 -8.79
N SER A 5 9.14 -23.25 -9.86
CA SER A 5 8.30 -22.11 -10.18
C SER A 5 7.12 -22.05 -9.21
N GLY A 6 7.36 -21.47 -8.03
CA GLY A 6 6.35 -21.21 -7.01
C GLY A 6 6.27 -19.73 -6.69
N TRP A 7 5.84 -18.91 -7.66
CA TRP A 7 5.45 -17.53 -7.38
C TRP A 7 4.06 -17.60 -6.76
N ALA A 8 4.05 -17.72 -5.42
CA ALA A 8 2.84 -17.60 -4.62
C ALA A 8 2.16 -16.27 -5.00
N SER A 9 1.06 -16.41 -5.71
CA SER A 9 0.18 -15.32 -6.09
C SER A 9 -0.49 -14.79 -4.82
N LEU A 10 0.17 -13.86 -4.15
CA LEU A 10 -0.47 -12.95 -3.22
C LEU A 10 -0.91 -11.73 -4.02
N THR A 11 -2.13 -11.82 -4.52
CA THR A 11 -3.04 -10.70 -4.80
C THR A 11 -2.44 -9.49 -5.52
N GLY A 12 -2.25 -9.64 -6.84
CA GLY A 12 -2.78 -8.66 -7.78
C GLY A 12 -2.02 -7.35 -8.00
N MET A 13 -0.71 -7.39 -8.26
CA MET A 13 -0.11 -6.35 -9.11
C MET A 13 1.00 -6.95 -9.97
N LYS A 14 0.69 -7.26 -11.22
CA LYS A 14 1.73 -7.56 -12.23
C LYS A 14 2.39 -6.22 -12.56
N THR A 15 3.64 -6.04 -12.18
CA THR A 15 4.43 -4.88 -12.62
C THR A 15 4.41 -4.84 -14.14
N SER A 16 3.88 -3.75 -14.72
CA SER A 16 3.89 -3.59 -16.17
C SER A 16 5.32 -3.66 -16.70
N SER A 17 5.55 -4.37 -17.81
CA SER A 17 6.84 -4.41 -18.50
C SER A 17 7.36 -3.00 -18.81
N ASP A 18 6.45 -2.07 -19.05
CA ASP A 18 6.75 -0.68 -19.39
C ASP A 18 7.33 0.07 -18.19
N LEU A 19 6.83 -0.20 -16.98
CA LEU A 19 7.34 0.38 -15.73
C LEU A 19 8.74 -0.14 -15.42
N VAL A 20 8.98 -1.45 -15.60
CA VAL A 20 10.31 -2.05 -15.41
C VAL A 20 11.30 -1.45 -16.41
N GLY A 21 10.91 -1.33 -17.68
CA GLY A 21 11.75 -0.72 -18.72
C GLY A 21 12.08 0.74 -18.43
N HIS A 22 11.09 1.52 -17.98
CA HIS A 22 11.28 2.92 -17.60
C HIS A 22 12.23 3.09 -16.41
N VAL A 23 12.07 2.30 -15.36
CA VAL A 23 12.94 2.35 -14.17
C VAL A 23 14.37 1.92 -14.52
N ALA A 24 14.53 0.83 -15.28
CA ALA A 24 15.84 0.38 -15.75
C ALA A 24 16.56 1.48 -16.56
N ALA A 25 15.86 2.13 -17.49
CA ALA A 25 16.42 3.19 -18.32
C ALA A 25 16.82 4.45 -17.54
N THR A 26 16.05 4.83 -16.52
CA THR A 26 16.28 6.06 -15.75
C THR A 26 17.28 5.91 -14.61
N THR A 27 17.51 4.68 -14.14
CA THR A 27 18.39 4.39 -12.99
C THR A 27 19.68 3.67 -13.36
N GLY A 28 19.78 3.14 -14.58
CA GLY A 28 20.90 2.29 -15.01
C GLY A 28 20.86 0.86 -14.47
N LEU A 29 19.79 0.49 -13.75
CA LEU A 29 19.57 -0.87 -13.27
C LEU A 29 19.27 -1.83 -14.43
N THR A 30 19.64 -3.09 -14.26
CA THR A 30 19.14 -4.14 -15.15
C THR A 30 17.62 -4.30 -14.98
N PRO A 31 16.90 -4.81 -16.00
CA PRO A 31 15.47 -5.08 -15.89
C PRO A 31 15.10 -5.99 -14.70
N ALA A 32 15.98 -6.93 -14.35
CA ALA A 32 15.77 -7.83 -13.21
C ALA A 32 15.88 -7.10 -11.85
N GLU A 33 16.88 -6.22 -11.70
CA GLU A 33 17.04 -5.39 -10.50
C GLU A 33 15.90 -4.39 -10.36
N ALA A 34 15.51 -3.73 -11.45
CA ALA A 34 14.37 -2.82 -11.46
C ALA A 34 13.08 -3.53 -11.04
N ALA A 35 12.80 -4.73 -11.58
CA ALA A 35 11.64 -5.52 -11.19
C ALA A 35 11.66 -5.90 -9.69
N ARG A 36 12.83 -6.25 -9.15
CA ARG A 36 12.99 -6.57 -7.73
C ARG A 36 12.72 -5.35 -6.84
N VAL A 37 13.33 -4.21 -7.14
CA VAL A 37 13.13 -2.96 -6.38
C VAL A 37 11.66 -2.55 -6.38
N ILE A 38 11.00 -2.63 -7.54
CA ILE A 38 9.56 -2.35 -7.63
C ILE A 38 8.77 -3.32 -6.76
N GLY A 39 9.10 -4.62 -6.79
CA GLY A 39 8.50 -5.62 -5.94
C GLY A 39 8.65 -5.31 -4.44
N ASP A 40 9.84 -4.92 -4.00
CA ASP A 40 10.12 -4.57 -2.61
C ASP A 40 9.35 -3.30 -2.17
N VAL A 41 9.29 -2.28 -3.01
CA VAL A 41 8.51 -1.05 -2.77
C VAL A 41 7.02 -1.36 -2.69
N VAL A 42 6.51 -2.16 -3.63
CA VAL A 42 5.11 -2.58 -3.62
C VAL A 42 4.80 -3.40 -2.38
N ALA A 43 5.66 -4.36 -2.02
CA ALA A 43 5.49 -5.17 -0.81
C ALA A 43 5.51 -4.31 0.47
N TYR A 44 6.38 -3.31 0.52
CA TYR A 44 6.42 -2.33 1.62
C TYR A 44 5.11 -1.54 1.74
N PHE A 45 4.51 -1.16 0.60
CA PHE A 45 3.22 -0.46 0.58
C PHE A 45 2.00 -1.38 0.60
N ALA A 46 2.15 -2.70 0.44
CA ALA A 46 1.07 -3.68 0.39
C ALA A 46 0.40 -3.94 1.76
N LEU A 47 0.79 -3.22 2.81
CA LEU A 47 0.07 -3.26 4.08
C LEU A 47 -1.43 -2.96 3.83
N PRO A 48 -2.35 -3.86 4.20
CA PRO A 48 -3.77 -3.67 3.98
C PRO A 48 -4.21 -2.31 4.51
N VAL A 49 -5.01 -1.59 3.70
CA VAL A 49 -5.53 -0.27 4.09
C VAL A 49 -6.27 -0.35 5.43
N GLU A 50 -6.98 -1.44 5.68
CA GLU A 50 -7.70 -1.69 6.93
C GLU A 50 -6.76 -1.75 8.14
N ASP A 51 -5.63 -2.44 8.03
CA ASP A 51 -4.64 -2.54 9.10
C ASP A 51 -4.01 -1.19 9.41
N VAL A 52 -3.73 -0.40 8.38
CA VAL A 52 -3.23 0.97 8.53
C VAL A 52 -4.27 1.86 9.22
N VAL A 53 -5.53 1.80 8.77
CA VAL A 53 -6.64 2.57 9.34
C VAL A 53 -6.85 2.21 10.81
N ARG A 54 -6.89 0.91 11.16
CA ARG A 54 -7.08 0.44 12.54
C ARG A 54 -5.95 0.89 13.46
N ARG A 55 -4.70 0.73 13.03
CA ARG A 55 -3.52 1.17 13.79
C ARG A 55 -3.54 2.68 14.05
N ARG A 56 -3.72 3.49 13.00
CA ARG A 56 -3.75 4.96 13.11
C ARG A 56 -4.91 5.45 13.97
N HIS A 57 -6.09 4.84 13.84
CA HIS A 57 -7.24 5.16 14.69
C HIS A 57 -6.94 4.88 16.17
N ALA A 58 -6.35 3.72 16.49
CA ALA A 58 -5.98 3.37 17.86
C ALA A 58 -4.95 4.34 18.46
N GLU A 59 -3.94 4.72 17.67
CA GLU A 59 -2.93 5.71 18.06
C GLU A 59 -3.56 7.06 18.36
N LEU A 60 -4.36 7.61 17.43
CA LEU A 60 -4.96 8.95 17.60
C LEU A 60 -5.99 8.98 18.74
N LYS A 61 -6.75 7.89 18.92
CA LYS A 61 -7.70 7.75 20.03
C LYS A 61 -7.00 7.71 21.38
N THR A 62 -5.85 7.04 21.48
CA THR A 62 -5.01 7.03 22.70
C THR A 62 -4.54 8.43 23.08
N HIS A 63 -4.33 9.31 22.10
CA HIS A 63 -3.94 10.71 22.32
C HIS A 63 -5.14 11.66 22.51
N GLY A 64 -6.36 11.13 22.67
CA GLY A 64 -7.55 11.91 23.00
C GLY A 64 -8.27 12.57 21.83
N ALA A 65 -7.90 12.30 20.58
CA ALA A 65 -8.59 12.84 19.43
C ALA A 65 -10.04 12.32 19.32
N LYS A 66 -10.96 13.15 18.84
CA LYS A 66 -12.37 12.74 18.63
C LYS A 66 -12.53 12.04 17.29
N ASN A 67 -13.48 11.10 17.20
CA ASN A 67 -13.72 10.31 15.98
C ASN A 67 -13.80 11.15 14.68
N PRO A 68 -14.51 12.29 14.61
CA PRO A 68 -14.56 13.11 13.40
C PRO A 68 -13.18 13.63 12.97
N GLU A 69 -12.34 14.04 13.93
CA GLU A 69 -10.97 14.52 13.69
C GLU A 69 -10.07 13.37 13.24
N ILE A 70 -10.22 12.19 13.85
CA ILE A 70 -9.49 10.97 13.49
C ILE A 70 -9.79 10.58 12.05
N PHE A 71 -11.07 10.55 11.65
CA PHE A 71 -11.45 10.16 10.30
C PHE A 71 -10.96 11.15 9.25
N ALA A 72 -11.07 12.46 9.50
CA ALA A 72 -10.54 13.49 8.60
C ALA A 72 -9.02 13.35 8.42
N ARG A 73 -8.29 13.13 9.50
CA ARG A 73 -6.83 12.97 9.47
C ARG A 73 -6.39 11.71 8.76
N ILE A 74 -7.03 10.57 9.02
CA ILE A 74 -6.73 9.31 8.34
C ILE A 74 -7.03 9.43 6.83
N ALA A 75 -8.12 10.08 6.44
CA ALA A 75 -8.43 10.31 5.03
C ALA A 75 -7.32 11.12 4.33
N ALA A 76 -6.86 12.22 4.93
CA ALA A 76 -5.76 13.02 4.40
C ALA A 76 -4.43 12.24 4.33
N GLU A 77 -4.10 11.45 5.36
CA GLU A 77 -2.90 10.60 5.37
C GLU A 77 -2.94 9.54 4.25
N LEU A 78 -4.11 8.97 3.97
CA LEU A 78 -4.29 7.98 2.90
C LEU A 78 -4.19 8.58 1.49
N GLU A 79 -4.62 9.83 1.28
CA GLU A 79 -4.49 10.51 -0.03
C GLU A 79 -3.04 10.66 -0.49
N HIS A 80 -2.09 10.70 0.44
CA HIS A 80 -0.66 10.81 0.14
C HIS A 80 0.05 9.44 0.04
N ARG A 81 -0.65 8.33 0.26
CA ARG A 81 -0.03 7.00 0.19
C ARG A 81 0.14 6.57 -1.27
N VAL A 82 1.39 6.40 -1.67
CA VAL A 82 1.90 6.33 -3.06
C VAL A 82 1.45 5.09 -3.85
N VAL A 83 0.74 4.13 -3.25
CA VAL A 83 0.12 3.02 -3.98
C VAL A 83 -1.36 2.93 -3.62
N ALA A 84 -2.16 3.70 -4.38
CA ALA A 84 -3.60 3.56 -4.58
C ALA A 84 -4.45 3.27 -3.34
N ALA A 85 -4.32 4.06 -2.27
CA ALA A 85 -5.47 4.16 -1.37
C ALA A 85 -6.52 5.04 -2.07
N PRO A 86 -7.68 4.49 -2.49
CA PRO A 86 -8.74 5.32 -3.04
C PRO A 86 -9.19 6.34 -1.99
N ARG A 87 -9.76 7.46 -2.41
CA ARG A 87 -10.42 8.38 -1.49
C ARG A 87 -11.51 7.62 -0.73
N LEU A 88 -11.33 7.48 0.58
CA LEU A 88 -12.28 6.79 1.45
C LEU A 88 -13.20 7.81 2.11
N SER A 89 -14.51 7.57 2.02
CA SER A 89 -15.51 8.27 2.83
C SER A 89 -15.44 7.84 4.29
N GLU A 90 -15.93 8.68 5.19
CA GLU A 90 -16.06 8.35 6.61
C GLU A 90 -16.83 7.04 6.84
N ARG A 91 -17.87 6.79 6.04
CA ARG A 91 -18.65 5.54 6.11
C ARG A 91 -17.80 4.31 5.81
N GLN A 92 -16.91 4.39 4.83
CA GLN A 92 -15.99 3.30 4.50
C GLN A 92 -14.96 3.09 5.63
N LEU A 93 -14.40 4.18 6.17
CA LEU A 93 -13.48 4.10 7.32
C LEU A 93 -14.13 3.46 8.54
N ARG A 94 -15.37 3.85 8.88
CA ARG A 94 -16.13 3.25 9.99
C ARG A 94 -16.34 1.75 9.80
N ARG A 95 -16.63 1.30 8.58
CA ARG A 95 -16.81 -0.13 8.29
C ARG A 95 -15.50 -0.91 8.43
N MET A 96 -14.36 -0.34 8.07
CA MET A 96 -13.06 -1.00 8.25
C MET A 96 -12.65 -1.11 9.72
N ILE A 97 -13.10 -0.19 10.57
CA ILE A 97 -12.75 -0.13 12.00
C ILE A 97 -13.70 -0.97 12.86
N TYR A 98 -15.01 -0.94 12.59
CA TYR A 98 -16.04 -1.54 13.43
C TYR A 98 -16.81 -2.69 12.76
N GLY A 99 -16.65 -2.87 11.45
CA GLY A 99 -17.29 -3.92 10.68
C GLY A 99 -16.50 -5.21 10.63
#